data_AF-A0A955UF26-F1
#
_entry.id   AF-A0A955UF26-F1
#
_cell.length_a   1.000
_cell.length_b   1.000
_cell.length_c   1.000
_cell.angle_alpha   90.00
_cell.angle_beta   90.00
_cell.angle_gamma   90.00
#
_symmetry.space_group_name_H-M   'P 1'
#
loop_
_entity.id
_entity.type
_entity.pdbx_description
1 polymer ?
#
loop_
_entity_poly.entity_id
_entity_poly.type
_entity_poly.pdbx_seq_one_letter_code
_entity_poly.pdbx_strand_id
1 'polypeptide(L)'
;ACPGVAGVAALILARNPSLRWDEVKDLLKRSCDQIDPSAGKYDTNGHSTLYGYGRINAKRAVELAAPAIPTPTTVHTSTAIIPIRDLQTSQLSLQVAETTPLTSIKIGVDIEHSYIGDLIIKLVPPNSTGVSSILLHNRIGGGTDNIHTTYDVTTTPDLLAFVGKNPKGKWSLTVQDKEKLDTGRILQFSVTLVF
;
A
#
# COMPACT_ATOMS: atom_id res chain seq x y z
N ALA A 1 -19.82 -16.10 31.91
CA ALA A 1 -18.68 -15.62 31.09
C ALA A 1 -19.03 -15.58 29.59
N CYS A 2 -19.37 -16.72 28.96
CA CYS A 2 -19.66 -16.79 27.51
C CYS A 2 -20.66 -15.75 26.95
N PRO A 3 -21.86 -15.53 27.52
CA PRO A 3 -22.81 -14.57 26.95
C PRO A 3 -22.29 -13.12 26.98
N GLY A 4 -21.44 -12.77 27.96
CA GLY A 4 -20.80 -11.47 28.03
C GLY A 4 -19.81 -11.25 26.88
N VAL A 5 -18.98 -12.25 26.58
CA VAL A 5 -18.07 -12.20 25.43
C VAL A 5 -18.83 -12.19 24.11
N ALA A 6 -19.92 -12.97 24.00
CA ALA A 6 -20.78 -12.95 22.83
C ALA A 6 -21.41 -11.56 22.58
N GLY A 7 -21.85 -10.87 23.64
CA GLY A 7 -22.34 -9.50 23.55
C GLY A 7 -21.26 -8.51 23.08
N VAL A 8 -20.02 -8.63 23.57
CA VAL A 8 -18.91 -7.78 23.11
C VAL A 8 -18.55 -8.07 21.65
N ALA A 9 -18.54 -9.34 21.23
CA ALA A 9 -18.33 -9.72 19.84
C ALA A 9 -19.42 -9.13 18.92
N ALA A 10 -20.68 -9.11 19.38
CA ALA A 10 -21.77 -8.45 18.66
C ALA A 10 -21.55 -6.93 18.54
N LEU A 11 -21.04 -6.26 19.58
CA LEU A 11 -20.70 -4.83 19.51
C LEU A 11 -19.53 -4.55 18.55
N ILE A 12 -18.50 -5.40 18.53
CA ILE A 12 -17.39 -5.32 17.57
C ILE A 12 -17.93 -5.39 16.14
N LEU A 13 -18.75 -6.39 15.84
CA LEU A 13 -19.32 -6.59 14.51
C LEU A 13 -20.33 -5.51 14.12
N ALA A 14 -21.10 -4.99 15.08
CA ALA A 14 -21.98 -3.84 14.85
C ALA A 14 -21.17 -2.58 14.48
N ARG A 15 -19.96 -2.42 15.04
CA ARG A 15 -19.06 -1.31 14.73
C ARG A 15 -18.37 -1.47 13.38
N ASN A 16 -17.93 -2.68 13.05
CA ASN A 16 -17.30 -3.00 11.77
C ASN A 16 -17.75 -4.38 11.27
N PRO A 17 -18.78 -4.43 10.41
CA PRO A 17 -19.34 -5.68 9.90
C PRO A 17 -18.41 -6.44 8.95
N SER A 18 -17.31 -5.82 8.47
CA SER A 18 -16.38 -6.44 7.54
C SER A 18 -15.34 -7.35 8.21
N LEU A 19 -15.25 -7.31 9.55
CA LEU A 19 -14.28 -8.10 10.30
C LEU A 19 -14.57 -9.60 10.19
N ARG A 20 -13.51 -10.36 9.94
CA ARG A 20 -13.52 -11.83 9.98
C ARG A 20 -13.40 -12.34 11.41
N TRP A 21 -13.75 -13.61 11.62
CA TRP A 21 -13.80 -14.23 12.95
C TRP A 21 -12.46 -14.20 13.70
N ASP A 22 -11.35 -14.31 12.99
CA ASP A 22 -9.98 -14.27 13.52
C ASP A 22 -9.56 -12.85 13.91
N GLU A 23 -9.98 -11.84 13.14
CA GLU A 23 -9.80 -10.43 13.49
C GLU A 23 -10.63 -10.07 14.73
N VAL A 24 -11.90 -10.51 14.79
CA VAL A 24 -12.73 -10.34 15.99
C VAL A 24 -12.08 -11.03 17.19
N LYS A 25 -11.54 -12.23 17.01
CA LYS A 25 -10.82 -12.95 18.07
C LYS A 25 -9.58 -12.19 18.52
N ASP A 26 -8.81 -11.62 17.61
CA ASP A 26 -7.65 -10.80 17.96
C ASP A 26 -8.04 -9.53 18.73
N LEU A 27 -9.08 -8.82 18.27
CA LEU A 27 -9.63 -7.65 18.97
C LEU A 27 -10.09 -7.97 20.39
N LEU A 28 -10.74 -9.12 20.59
CA LEU A 28 -11.13 -9.58 21.92
C LEU A 28 -9.91 -9.81 22.82
N LYS A 29 -8.81 -10.35 22.30
CA LYS A 29 -7.56 -10.52 23.08
C LYS A 29 -6.92 -9.19 23.45
N ARG A 30 -6.75 -8.31 22.46
CA ARG A 30 -6.10 -6.99 22.64
C ARG A 30 -6.93 -6.02 23.49
N SER A 31 -8.23 -6.27 23.60
CA SER A 31 -9.12 -5.45 24.41
C SER A 31 -9.15 -5.85 25.88
N CYS A 32 -8.62 -7.01 26.28
CA CYS A 32 -8.65 -7.42 27.68
C CYS A 32 -7.78 -6.53 28.58
N ASP A 33 -8.22 -6.35 29.82
CA ASP A 33 -7.43 -5.80 30.91
C ASP A 33 -6.85 -6.98 31.73
N GLN A 34 -5.54 -6.96 31.98
CA GLN A 34 -4.91 -7.91 32.90
C GLN A 34 -5.43 -7.66 34.32
N ILE A 35 -5.85 -8.73 34.99
CA ILE A 35 -6.44 -8.69 36.33
C ILE A 35 -5.63 -9.57 37.28
N ASP A 36 -5.69 -9.31 38.58
CA ASP A 36 -4.90 -10.06 39.57
C ASP A 36 -3.38 -10.04 39.26
N PRO A 37 -2.72 -8.88 39.39
CA PRO A 37 -1.29 -8.75 39.10
C PRO A 37 -0.39 -9.63 40.00
N SER A 38 -0.91 -10.06 41.15
CA SER A 38 -0.20 -10.91 42.12
C SER A 38 -0.19 -12.39 41.76
N ALA A 39 -1.31 -12.95 41.32
CA ALA A 39 -1.46 -14.38 41.07
C ALA A 39 -1.93 -14.74 39.64
N GLY A 40 -2.18 -13.73 38.80
CA GLY A 40 -2.64 -13.89 37.43
C GLY A 40 -1.64 -14.55 36.49
N LYS A 41 -0.33 -14.53 36.79
CA LYS A 41 0.72 -15.26 36.05
C LYS A 41 0.64 -15.07 34.53
N TYR A 42 0.54 -13.82 34.07
CA TYR A 42 0.59 -13.51 32.65
C TYR A 42 2.01 -13.69 32.11
N ASP A 43 2.12 -14.29 30.93
CA ASP A 43 3.38 -14.45 30.20
C ASP A 43 3.77 -13.18 29.44
N THR A 44 4.88 -13.23 28.70
CA THR A 44 5.38 -12.11 27.87
C THR A 44 4.45 -11.72 26.73
N ASN A 45 3.54 -12.61 26.32
CA ASN A 45 2.51 -12.36 25.32
C ASN A 45 1.21 -11.84 25.96
N GLY A 46 1.22 -11.59 27.27
CA GLY A 46 0.08 -11.10 28.04
C GLY A 46 -1.00 -12.15 28.27
N HIS A 47 -0.68 -13.43 28.16
CA HIS A 47 -1.61 -14.54 28.36
C HIS A 47 -1.38 -15.26 29.69
N SER A 48 -2.46 -15.52 30.42
CA SER A 48 -2.52 -16.26 31.68
C SER A 48 -3.20 -17.61 31.44
N THR A 49 -2.69 -18.68 32.06
CA THR A 49 -3.35 -19.99 32.05
C THR A 49 -4.66 -19.99 32.84
N LEU A 50 -4.86 -19.03 33.75
CA LEU A 50 -6.04 -18.90 34.59
C LEU A 50 -7.10 -17.98 33.97
N TYR A 51 -6.66 -16.86 33.39
CA TYR A 51 -7.54 -15.78 32.95
C TYR A 51 -7.48 -15.49 31.45
N GLY A 52 -6.72 -16.27 30.67
CA GLY A 52 -6.46 -15.96 29.26
C GLY A 52 -5.78 -14.60 29.13
N TYR A 53 -6.27 -13.73 28.27
CA TYR A 53 -5.76 -12.35 28.14
C TYR A 53 -6.29 -11.39 29.23
N GLY A 54 -7.12 -11.87 30.16
CA GLY A 54 -7.70 -11.08 31.24
C GLY A 54 -9.19 -10.78 31.04
N ARG A 55 -9.68 -9.76 31.76
CA ARG A 55 -11.09 -9.37 31.73
C ARG A 55 -11.38 -8.55 30.48
N ILE A 56 -12.39 -8.95 29.71
CA ILE A 56 -12.80 -8.23 28.51
C ILE A 56 -13.20 -6.77 28.80
N ASN A 57 -12.68 -5.82 28.03
CA ASN A 57 -13.06 -4.42 28.07
C ASN A 57 -13.89 -4.06 26.84
N ALA A 58 -15.21 -3.97 27.00
CA ALA A 58 -16.14 -3.72 25.90
C ALA A 58 -15.88 -2.38 25.19
N LYS A 59 -15.51 -1.33 25.96
CA LYS A 59 -15.20 -0.01 25.39
C LYS A 59 -13.96 -0.09 24.49
N ARG A 60 -12.86 -0.64 25.00
CA ARG A 60 -11.62 -0.82 24.22
C ARG A 60 -11.86 -1.71 22.99
N ALA A 61 -12.67 -2.77 23.13
CA ALA A 61 -13.03 -3.65 22.02
C ALA A 61 -13.72 -2.89 20.88
N VAL A 62 -14.71 -2.05 21.19
CA VAL A 62 -15.42 -1.24 20.18
C VAL A 62 -14.53 -0.15 19.59
N GLU A 63 -13.66 0.47 20.39
CA GLU A 63 -12.68 1.46 19.91
C GLU A 63 -11.69 0.83 18.91
N LEU A 64 -11.13 -0.35 19.24
CA LEU A 64 -10.23 -1.08 18.36
C LEU A 64 -10.93 -1.66 17.12
N ALA A 65 -12.25 -1.87 17.19
CA ALA A 65 -13.06 -2.35 16.08
C ALA A 65 -13.43 -1.25 15.07
N ALA A 66 -13.11 0.02 15.33
CA ALA A 66 -13.41 1.08 14.38
C ALA A 66 -12.81 0.74 13.00
N PRO A 67 -13.62 0.78 11.91
CA PRO A 67 -13.08 0.56 10.58
C PRO A 67 -12.00 1.60 10.30
N ALA A 68 -10.94 1.21 9.60
CA ALA A 68 -10.01 2.17 9.04
C ALA A 68 -10.84 3.16 8.20
N ILE A 69 -10.71 4.45 8.48
CA ILE A 69 -11.36 5.47 7.67
C ILE A 69 -10.81 5.29 6.26
N PRO A 70 -11.65 4.98 5.24
CA PRO A 70 -11.15 4.83 3.89
C PRO A 70 -10.51 6.16 3.49
N THR A 71 -9.19 6.15 3.32
CA THR A 71 -8.46 7.33 2.89
C THR A 71 -8.94 7.67 1.48
N PRO A 72 -9.43 8.90 1.24
CA PRO A 72 -9.89 9.30 -0.08
C PRO A 72 -8.77 9.03 -1.09
N THR A 73 -9.06 8.16 -2.05
CA THR A 73 -8.07 7.68 -3.01
C THR A 73 -8.60 7.95 -4.42
N THR A 74 -7.78 8.57 -5.27
CA THR A 74 -8.09 8.80 -6.68
C THR A 74 -7.09 8.06 -7.54
N VAL A 75 -7.56 7.31 -8.53
CA VAL A 75 -6.69 6.60 -9.49
C VAL A 75 -6.78 7.29 -10.84
N HIS A 76 -5.62 7.70 -11.36
CA HIS A 76 -5.47 8.18 -12.72
C HIS A 76 -4.75 7.12 -13.54
N THR A 77 -5.26 6.82 -14.73
CA THR A 77 -4.69 5.79 -15.61
C THR A 77 -4.50 6.34 -17.01
N SER A 78 -3.35 6.06 -17.59
CA SER A 78 -2.99 6.33 -18.98
C SER A 78 -2.66 5.00 -19.64
N THR A 79 -3.42 4.63 -20.66
CA THR A 79 -3.24 3.39 -21.42
C THR A 79 -2.84 3.76 -22.83
N ALA A 80 -1.64 3.36 -23.24
CA ALA A 80 -1.13 3.59 -24.58
C ALA A 80 -0.04 2.58 -24.89
N ILE A 81 -0.05 2.04 -26.10
CA ILE A 81 0.97 1.10 -26.56
C ILE A 81 2.17 1.90 -27.06
N ILE A 82 3.20 2.01 -26.23
CA ILE A 82 4.44 2.72 -26.57
C ILE A 82 5.58 1.69 -26.72
N PRO A 83 6.19 1.56 -27.91
CA PRO A 83 7.29 0.61 -28.09
C PRO A 83 8.50 1.02 -27.24
N ILE A 84 9.15 0.04 -26.62
CA ILE A 84 10.44 0.16 -25.96
C ILE A 84 11.46 -0.39 -26.95
N ARG A 85 12.36 0.49 -27.40
CA ARG A 85 13.44 0.14 -28.33
C ARG A 85 14.76 0.12 -27.59
N ASP A 86 15.65 -0.77 -28.03
CA ASP A 86 16.98 -0.96 -27.49
C ASP A 86 17.72 0.36 -27.34
N LEU A 87 18.33 0.57 -26.17
CA LEU A 87 19.13 1.75 -25.85
C LEU A 87 18.39 3.10 -25.99
N GLN A 88 17.06 3.09 -26.13
CA GLN A 88 16.23 4.28 -26.18
C GLN A 88 15.38 4.44 -24.92
N THR A 89 14.93 5.67 -24.69
CA THR A 89 13.99 5.99 -23.60
C THR A 89 12.61 6.20 -24.20
N SER A 90 11.66 5.38 -23.76
CA SER A 90 10.25 5.52 -24.05
C SER A 90 9.57 6.24 -22.89
N GLN A 91 8.53 7.04 -23.19
CA GLN A 91 7.83 7.83 -22.19
C GLN A 91 6.32 7.73 -22.38
N LEU A 92 5.60 7.61 -21.27
CA LEU A 92 4.14 7.72 -21.20
C LEU A 92 3.77 8.74 -20.13
N SER A 93 2.82 9.63 -20.42
CA SER A 93 2.43 10.70 -19.51
C SER A 93 0.96 10.64 -19.13
N LEU A 94 0.64 11.28 -18.01
CA LEU A 94 -0.67 11.36 -17.39
C LEU A 94 -0.85 12.76 -16.77
N GLN A 95 -2.03 13.35 -16.94
CA GLN A 95 -2.37 14.64 -16.34
C GLN A 95 -3.17 14.42 -15.06
N VAL A 96 -2.78 15.11 -14.00
CA VAL A 96 -3.44 15.10 -12.69
C VAL A 96 -3.88 16.52 -12.36
N ALA A 97 -5.15 16.71 -12.00
CA ALA A 97 -5.75 18.03 -11.78
C ALA A 97 -5.89 18.39 -10.29
N GLU A 98 -5.80 17.40 -9.41
CA GLU A 98 -6.02 17.48 -7.98
C GLU A 98 -4.98 18.38 -7.32
N THR A 99 -5.46 19.26 -6.45
CA THR A 99 -4.60 20.20 -5.71
C THR A 99 -4.41 19.82 -4.24
N THR A 100 -5.12 18.81 -3.77
CA THR A 100 -5.05 18.37 -2.38
C THR A 100 -3.69 17.74 -2.08
N PRO A 101 -3.03 18.11 -0.98
CA PRO A 101 -1.78 17.48 -0.57
C PRO A 101 -1.94 15.97 -0.35
N LEU A 102 -0.98 15.18 -0.82
CA LEU A 102 -1.01 13.73 -0.68
C LEU A 102 -0.61 13.26 0.72
N THR A 103 -1.24 12.20 1.21
CA THR A 103 -0.77 11.40 2.36
C THR A 103 0.08 10.21 1.91
N SER A 104 -0.18 9.67 0.70
CA SER A 104 0.61 8.60 0.09
C SER A 104 0.37 8.55 -1.43
N ILE A 105 1.24 7.84 -2.16
CA ILE A 105 1.11 7.59 -3.59
C ILE A 105 1.45 6.13 -3.91
N LYS A 106 0.80 5.55 -4.92
CA LYS A 106 1.18 4.27 -5.53
C LYS A 106 1.25 4.40 -7.04
N ILE A 107 2.17 3.67 -7.66
CA ILE A 107 2.42 3.73 -9.10
C ILE A 107 2.24 2.34 -9.69
N GLY A 108 1.17 2.15 -10.47
CA GLY A 108 0.95 0.90 -11.21
C GLY A 108 1.58 0.98 -12.59
N VAL A 109 2.34 -0.04 -12.96
CA VAL A 109 3.02 -0.14 -14.26
C VAL A 109 2.69 -1.49 -14.90
N ASP A 110 2.29 -1.43 -16.17
CA ASP A 110 2.08 -2.59 -17.03
C ASP A 110 2.95 -2.45 -18.30
N ILE A 111 3.94 -3.32 -18.42
CA ILE A 111 4.93 -3.35 -19.51
C ILE A 111 5.10 -4.80 -19.96
N GLU A 112 5.01 -5.01 -21.26
CA GLU A 112 5.45 -6.26 -21.87
C GLU A 112 6.90 -6.14 -22.34
N HIS A 113 7.75 -7.09 -21.96
CA HIS A 113 9.18 -7.15 -22.33
C HIS A 113 9.70 -8.58 -22.15
N SER A 114 10.57 -9.05 -23.03
CA SER A 114 11.21 -10.38 -22.94
C SER A 114 12.31 -10.49 -21.88
N TYR A 115 12.83 -9.35 -21.41
CA TYR A 115 13.88 -9.34 -20.39
C TYR A 115 13.74 -8.11 -19.47
N ILE A 116 13.07 -8.24 -18.32
CA ILE A 116 12.82 -7.08 -17.45
C ILE A 116 14.05 -6.62 -16.68
N GLY A 117 15.08 -7.46 -16.59
CA GLY A 117 16.39 -7.14 -16.03
C GLY A 117 17.18 -6.10 -16.81
N ASP A 118 16.72 -5.68 -17.99
CA ASP A 118 17.39 -4.64 -18.78
C ASP A 118 16.73 -3.27 -18.64
N LEU A 119 15.53 -3.25 -18.05
CA LEU A 119 14.75 -2.05 -17.92
C LEU A 119 15.20 -1.19 -16.74
N ILE A 120 15.24 0.12 -16.98
CA ILE A 120 15.30 1.15 -15.96
C ILE A 120 14.01 1.96 -16.07
N ILE A 121 13.19 1.93 -15.02
CA ILE A 121 11.92 2.65 -14.95
C ILE A 121 12.06 3.77 -13.94
N LYS A 122 11.77 5.00 -14.38
CA LYS A 122 11.73 6.17 -13.50
C LYS A 122 10.39 6.86 -13.60
N LEU A 123 9.91 7.32 -12.45
CA LEU A 123 8.81 8.26 -12.34
C LEU A 123 9.35 9.68 -12.40
N VAL A 124 8.85 10.48 -13.33
CA VAL A 124 9.12 11.91 -13.42
C VAL A 124 7.86 12.65 -12.97
N PRO A 125 7.86 13.21 -11.75
CA PRO A 125 6.73 13.98 -11.26
C PRO A 125 6.66 15.38 -11.91
N PRO A 126 5.53 16.09 -11.78
CA PRO A 126 5.43 17.49 -12.20
C PRO A 126 6.45 18.38 -11.47
N ASN A 127 7.06 19.33 -12.17
CA ASN A 127 8.00 20.28 -11.56
C ASN A 127 7.40 21.07 -10.37
N SER A 128 6.08 21.27 -10.37
CA SER A 128 5.31 21.90 -9.27
C SER A 128 5.40 21.14 -7.95
N THR A 129 5.69 19.84 -7.97
CA THR A 129 5.86 19.03 -6.75
C THR A 129 7.18 19.33 -6.02
N GLY A 130 8.19 19.84 -6.75
CA GLY A 130 9.55 20.03 -6.22
C GLY A 130 10.30 18.74 -5.92
N VAL A 131 9.82 17.59 -6.40
CA VAL A 131 10.44 16.27 -6.22
C VAL A 131 11.20 15.89 -7.49
N SER A 132 12.39 15.31 -7.35
CA SER A 132 13.18 14.81 -8.49
C SER A 132 12.63 13.48 -9.02
N SER A 133 13.14 13.01 -10.16
CA SER A 133 12.72 11.71 -10.69
C SER A 133 13.06 10.57 -9.73
N ILE A 134 12.12 9.65 -9.51
CA ILE A 134 12.28 8.51 -8.60
C ILE A 134 12.49 7.22 -9.41
N LEU A 135 13.44 6.40 -8.98
CA LEU A 135 13.72 5.11 -9.59
C LEU A 135 12.71 4.06 -9.08
N LEU A 136 11.89 3.53 -9.97
CA LEU A 136 10.90 2.50 -9.64
C LEU A 136 11.48 1.09 -9.85
N HIS A 137 12.20 0.90 -10.95
CA HIS A 137 12.80 -0.38 -11.33
C HIS A 137 14.20 -0.15 -11.87
N ASN A 138 15.15 -0.98 -11.47
CA ASN A 138 16.55 -0.83 -11.86
C ASN A 138 17.19 -2.17 -12.17
N ARG A 139 16.93 -2.68 -13.36
CA ARG A 139 17.59 -3.89 -13.87
C ARG A 139 17.50 -5.09 -12.93
N ILE A 140 16.36 -5.23 -12.25
CA ILE A 140 16.05 -6.34 -11.35
C ILE A 140 15.10 -7.32 -12.04
N GLY A 141 15.06 -8.56 -11.57
CA GLY A 141 14.19 -9.61 -12.13
C GLY A 141 14.83 -10.48 -13.21
N GLY A 142 16.05 -10.14 -13.67
CA GLY A 142 16.79 -10.96 -14.64
C GLY A 142 15.98 -11.22 -15.92
N GLY A 143 16.06 -12.44 -16.45
CA GLY A 143 15.35 -12.86 -17.66
C GLY A 143 13.89 -13.24 -17.44
N THR A 144 13.23 -12.60 -16.47
CA THR A 144 11.77 -12.74 -16.32
C THR A 144 11.09 -11.88 -17.37
N ASP A 145 9.98 -12.38 -17.92
CA ASP A 145 9.15 -11.63 -18.86
C ASP A 145 8.18 -10.70 -18.12
N ASN A 146 7.95 -9.52 -18.70
CA ASN A 146 6.91 -8.55 -18.35
C ASN A 146 6.95 -7.97 -16.93
N ILE A 147 6.45 -6.74 -16.78
CA ILE A 147 6.26 -6.08 -15.49
C ILE A 147 4.78 -5.75 -15.36
N HIS A 148 4.12 -6.41 -14.43
CA HIS A 148 2.77 -6.08 -13.99
C HIS A 148 2.80 -5.90 -12.47
N THR A 149 3.17 -4.69 -12.03
CA THR A 149 3.49 -4.42 -10.62
C THR A 149 2.99 -3.04 -10.20
N THR A 150 2.59 -2.92 -8.94
CA THR A 150 2.35 -1.64 -8.28
C THR A 150 3.48 -1.34 -7.30
N TYR A 151 4.12 -0.19 -7.47
CA TYR A 151 5.13 0.33 -6.56
C TYR A 151 4.47 1.23 -5.52
N ASP A 152 4.79 1.03 -4.25
CA ASP A 152 4.37 1.88 -3.14
C ASP A 152 5.54 2.19 -2.20
N VAL A 153 5.26 2.87 -1.09
CA VAL A 153 6.31 3.28 -0.12
C VAL A 153 7.04 2.10 0.53
N THR A 154 6.49 0.88 0.48
CA THR A 154 7.14 -0.31 1.04
C THR A 154 8.18 -0.87 0.08
N THR A 155 7.88 -0.87 -1.22
CA THR A 155 8.79 -1.33 -2.28
C THR A 155 9.76 -0.23 -2.73
N THR A 156 9.31 1.03 -2.66
CA THR A 156 10.03 2.21 -3.16
C THR A 156 9.91 3.35 -2.14
N PRO A 157 10.75 3.36 -1.10
CA PRO A 157 10.69 4.34 -0.01
C PRO A 157 10.80 5.80 -0.45
N ASP A 158 11.47 6.07 -1.57
CA ASP A 158 11.61 7.42 -2.15
C ASP A 158 10.24 8.07 -2.46
N LEU A 159 9.18 7.28 -2.66
CA LEU A 159 7.82 7.79 -2.85
C LEU A 159 7.28 8.58 -1.64
N LEU A 160 7.89 8.45 -0.46
CA LEU A 160 7.57 9.27 0.72
C LEU A 160 7.85 10.77 0.48
N ALA A 161 8.68 11.13 -0.50
CA ALA A 161 8.95 12.53 -0.85
C ALA A 161 7.69 13.29 -1.33
N PHE A 162 6.63 12.58 -1.70
CA PHE A 162 5.36 13.17 -2.14
C PHE A 162 4.38 13.47 -1.01
N VAL A 163 4.65 13.02 0.22
CA VAL A 163 3.77 13.31 1.37
C VAL A 163 3.74 14.82 1.64
N GLY A 164 2.54 15.38 1.72
CA GLY A 164 2.30 16.81 1.87
C GLY A 164 2.50 17.63 0.58
N LYS A 165 2.80 17.00 -0.56
CA LYS A 165 2.99 17.69 -1.84
C LYS A 165 1.69 17.72 -2.65
N ASN A 166 1.52 18.80 -3.42
CA ASN A 166 0.39 18.95 -4.34
C ASN A 166 0.69 18.16 -5.64
N PRO A 167 -0.15 17.20 -6.05
CA PRO A 167 0.12 16.31 -7.18
C PRO A 167 -0.24 16.92 -8.54
N LYS A 168 -0.78 18.15 -8.59
CA LYS A 168 -1.23 18.79 -9.82
C LYS A 168 -0.12 18.89 -10.85
N GLY A 169 -0.39 18.34 -12.04
CA GLY A 169 0.43 18.52 -13.24
C GLY A 169 0.62 17.24 -14.04
N LYS A 170 1.62 17.29 -14.92
CA LYS A 170 1.96 16.19 -15.83
C LYS A 170 2.93 15.22 -15.15
N TRP A 171 2.45 14.02 -14.85
CA TRP A 171 3.27 12.88 -14.44
C TRP A 171 3.75 12.13 -15.66
N SER A 172 4.99 11.67 -15.65
CA SER A 172 5.54 10.89 -16.77
C SER A 172 6.31 9.69 -16.27
N LEU A 173 6.00 8.52 -16.83
CA LEU A 173 6.78 7.32 -16.67
C LEU A 173 7.82 7.27 -17.79
N THR A 174 9.09 7.12 -17.45
CA THR A 174 10.16 6.90 -18.43
C THR A 174 10.70 5.49 -18.27
N VAL A 175 10.72 4.73 -19.36
CA VAL A 175 11.25 3.37 -19.42
C VAL A 175 12.42 3.38 -20.39
N GLN A 176 13.58 2.93 -19.93
CA GLN A 176 14.77 2.81 -20.76
C GLN A 176 15.22 1.37 -20.77
N ASP A 177 15.42 0.82 -21.96
CA ASP A 177 16.16 -0.42 -22.13
C ASP A 177 17.66 -0.13 -22.20
N LYS A 178 18.46 -0.85 -21.39
CA LYS A 178 19.91 -0.68 -21.31
C LYS A 178 20.71 -1.77 -22.00
N GLU A 179 20.08 -2.80 -22.54
CA GLU A 179 20.75 -3.80 -23.34
C GLU A 179 20.21 -3.77 -24.78
N LYS A 180 20.72 -4.68 -25.61
CA LYS A 180 20.31 -4.85 -27.01
C LYS A 180 19.66 -6.23 -27.15
N LEU A 181 18.91 -6.42 -28.23
CA LEU A 181 18.24 -7.66 -28.70
C LEU A 181 16.82 -7.86 -28.18
N ASP A 182 16.49 -7.30 -27.02
CA ASP A 182 15.17 -7.40 -26.42
C ASP A 182 14.35 -6.15 -26.74
N THR A 183 13.05 -6.35 -27.01
CA THR A 183 12.12 -5.24 -27.25
C THR A 183 10.86 -5.49 -26.47
N GLY A 184 10.11 -4.42 -26.24
CA GLY A 184 8.82 -4.53 -25.60
C GLY A 184 7.96 -3.31 -25.81
N ARG A 185 6.97 -3.14 -24.93
CA ARG A 185 6.02 -2.05 -25.00
C ARG A 185 5.45 -1.72 -23.64
N ILE A 186 5.33 -0.42 -23.37
CA ILE A 186 4.52 0.08 -22.27
C ILE A 186 3.06 -0.13 -22.70
N LEU A 187 2.24 -0.70 -21.82
CA LEU A 187 0.80 -0.85 -22.03
C LEU A 187 0.01 0.16 -21.20
N GLN A 188 0.38 0.29 -19.92
CA GLN A 188 -0.36 1.11 -18.97
C GLN A 188 0.55 1.73 -17.91
N PHE A 189 0.20 2.96 -17.54
CA PHE A 189 0.75 3.69 -16.42
C PHE A 189 -0.39 4.24 -15.57
N SER A 190 -0.35 4.01 -14.26
CA SER A 190 -1.35 4.52 -13.34
C SER A 190 -0.71 5.16 -12.11
N VAL A 191 -1.36 6.21 -11.62
CA VAL A 191 -0.98 6.94 -10.41
C VAL A 191 -2.17 6.92 -9.46
N THR A 192 -2.00 6.23 -8.35
CA THR A 192 -2.96 6.21 -7.24
C THR A 192 -2.56 7.24 -6.21
N LEU A 193 -3.40 8.26 -6.04
CA LEU A 193 -3.23 9.36 -5.11
C LEU A 193 -4.04 9.07 -3.85
N VAL A 194 -3.42 9.13 -2.68
CA VAL A 194 -4.10 8.99 -1.39
C VAL A 194 -4.03 10.35 -0.68
N PHE A 195 -5.17 10.85 -0.21
CA PHE A 195 -5.31 12.13 0.49
C PHE A 195 -5.70 11.95 1.95
#